data_AF-A0AAV3WY07-F1
#
_entry.id   AF-A0AAV3WY07-F1
#
_cell.length_a   1.000
_cell.length_b   1.000
_cell.length_c   1.000
_cell.angle_alpha   90.00
_cell.angle_beta   90.00
_cell.angle_gamma   90.00
#
_symmetry.space_group_name_H-M   'P 1'
#
loop_
_entity.id
_entity.type
_entity.pdbx_description
1 polymer ?
#
loop_
_entity_poly.entity_id
_entity_poly.type
_entity_poly.pdbx_seq_one_letter_code
_entity_poly.pdbx_strand_id
1 'polypeptide(L)'
;MTDSFDSVLDEDKYAASLTRGDRRLSHMAFKGAILISLYNDQPRFNQPSKLLSLLMDIDSLLTKWRYNHVMMVQRMIGSKVGTGGSSGYQYLRSTVSDRYKVFLDLFNTSTYLIPRAYIPPLTRSMKRQLSILCHDHIPGESSEEEDNTNGSGEVNNEDGNGEKVKFEI
;
A
#
# COMPACT_ATOMS: atom_id res chain seq x y z
N MET A 1 -16.72 -3.23 -13.32
CA MET A 1 -15.23 -3.11 -13.22
C MET A 1 -14.85 -1.87 -12.42
N THR A 2 -15.57 -0.76 -12.59
CA THR A 2 -15.48 0.46 -11.78
C THR A 2 -15.74 0.24 -10.29
N ASP A 3 -16.67 -0.66 -9.96
CA ASP A 3 -17.12 -0.90 -8.58
C ASP A 3 -16.01 -1.40 -7.64
N SER A 4 -14.98 -2.07 -8.20
CA SER A 4 -13.84 -2.55 -7.41
C SER A 4 -12.96 -1.41 -6.92
N PHE A 5 -12.68 -0.42 -7.79
CA PHE A 5 -11.85 0.73 -7.43
C PHE A 5 -12.56 1.65 -6.44
N ASP A 6 -13.87 1.85 -6.61
CA ASP A 6 -14.69 2.65 -5.69
C ASP A 6 -14.60 2.13 -4.25
N SER A 7 -14.53 0.81 -4.07
CA SER A 7 -14.39 0.19 -2.73
C SER A 7 -13.07 0.50 -2.01
N VAL A 8 -12.04 0.90 -2.73
CA VAL A 8 -10.70 1.23 -2.18
C VAL A 8 -10.52 2.72 -2.00
N LEU A 9 -11.09 3.54 -2.87
CA LEU A 9 -10.96 4.99 -2.78
C LEU A 9 -11.88 5.58 -1.71
N ASP A 10 -13.07 5.00 -1.54
CA ASP A 10 -14.06 5.39 -0.54
C ASP A 10 -13.73 4.78 0.84
N GLU A 11 -13.56 5.63 1.84
CA GLU A 11 -13.18 5.22 3.20
C GLU A 11 -14.32 4.49 3.93
N ASP A 12 -15.57 4.90 3.71
CA ASP A 12 -16.73 4.30 4.37
C ASP A 12 -16.98 2.87 3.87
N LYS A 13 -16.86 2.66 2.56
CA LYS A 13 -16.94 1.31 1.96
C LYS A 13 -15.79 0.41 2.39
N TYR A 14 -14.60 0.99 2.58
CA TYR A 14 -13.45 0.26 3.08
C TYR A 14 -13.65 -0.15 4.55
N ALA A 15 -14.16 0.76 5.38
CA ALA A 15 -14.49 0.49 6.79
C ALA A 15 -15.55 -0.62 6.91
N ALA A 16 -16.57 -0.62 6.07
CA ALA A 16 -17.57 -1.70 6.02
C ALA A 16 -16.96 -3.07 5.62
N SER A 17 -15.89 -3.07 4.83
CA SER A 17 -15.19 -4.31 4.44
C SER A 17 -14.28 -4.84 5.55
N LEU A 18 -13.72 -3.94 6.37
CA LEU A 18 -12.98 -4.30 7.58
C LEU A 18 -13.88 -4.93 8.65
N THR A 19 -15.05 -4.35 8.90
CA THR A 19 -16.01 -4.88 9.90
C THR A 19 -16.55 -6.25 9.51
N ARG A 20 -16.72 -6.51 8.21
CA ARG A 20 -17.11 -7.83 7.69
C ARG A 20 -15.99 -8.88 7.79
N GLY A 21 -14.74 -8.45 7.97
CA GLY A 21 -13.58 -9.34 8.05
C GLY A 21 -13.02 -9.80 6.70
N ASP A 22 -13.47 -9.17 5.60
CA ASP A 22 -12.96 -9.45 4.26
C ASP A 22 -11.57 -8.87 4.04
N ARG A 23 -11.27 -7.76 4.73
CA ARG A 23 -9.97 -7.10 4.75
C ARG A 23 -9.42 -7.04 6.16
N ARG A 24 -8.10 -6.97 6.30
CA ARG A 24 -7.38 -6.95 7.59
C ARG A 24 -6.47 -5.73 7.75
N LEU A 25 -5.91 -5.20 6.66
CA LEU A 25 -5.05 -4.03 6.65
C LEU A 25 -5.88 -2.75 6.76
N SER A 26 -5.37 -1.76 7.50
CA SER A 26 -5.98 -0.42 7.54
C SER A 26 -5.99 0.22 6.15
N HIS A 27 -6.88 1.19 5.94
CA HIS A 27 -7.01 1.87 4.64
C HIS A 27 -5.70 2.47 4.15
N MET A 28 -4.97 3.14 5.05
CA MET A 28 -3.67 3.73 4.75
C MET A 28 -2.60 2.68 4.46
N ALA A 29 -2.59 1.57 5.20
CA ALA A 29 -1.65 0.47 4.93
C ALA A 29 -1.91 -0.16 3.55
N PHE A 30 -3.19 -0.32 3.18
CA PHE A 30 -3.57 -0.85 1.88
C PHE A 30 -3.22 0.10 0.72
N LYS A 31 -3.49 1.40 0.86
CA LYS A 31 -3.04 2.45 -0.07
C LYS A 31 -1.52 2.44 -0.23
N GLY A 32 -0.78 2.32 0.87
CA GLY A 32 0.67 2.21 0.87
C GLY A 32 1.17 0.96 0.15
N ALA A 33 0.52 -0.19 0.36
CA ALA A 33 0.85 -1.44 -0.32
C ALA A 33 0.65 -1.33 -1.85
N ILE A 34 -0.47 -0.74 -2.29
CA ILE A 34 -0.72 -0.44 -3.71
C ILE A 34 0.35 0.51 -4.25
N LEU A 35 0.67 1.58 -3.51
CA LEU A 35 1.68 2.56 -3.92
C LEU A 35 3.05 1.89 -4.14
N ILE A 36 3.49 1.07 -3.19
CA ILE A 36 4.77 0.34 -3.28
C ILE A 36 4.74 -0.61 -4.49
N SER A 37 3.63 -1.29 -4.73
CA SER A 37 3.46 -2.19 -5.88
C SER A 37 3.51 -1.45 -7.22
N LEU A 38 2.88 -0.26 -7.30
CA LEU A 38 2.86 0.57 -8.50
C LEU A 38 4.21 1.26 -8.77
N TYR A 39 4.97 1.66 -7.75
CA TYR A 39 6.25 2.37 -7.92
C TYR A 39 7.48 1.53 -7.56
N ASN A 40 7.39 0.21 -7.71
CA ASN A 40 8.46 -0.74 -7.39
C ASN A 40 9.79 -0.49 -8.14
N ASP A 41 9.75 0.20 -9.28
CA ASP A 41 10.94 0.59 -10.05
C ASP A 41 11.79 1.67 -9.36
N GLN A 42 11.22 2.38 -8.37
CA GLN A 42 11.95 3.41 -7.64
C GLN A 42 12.94 2.78 -6.64
N PRO A 43 14.19 3.29 -6.53
CA PRO A 43 15.22 2.69 -5.68
C PRO A 43 14.79 2.46 -4.22
N ARG A 44 14.07 3.43 -3.62
CA ARG A 44 13.58 3.31 -2.24
C ARG A 44 12.39 2.35 -2.08
N PHE A 45 11.63 2.05 -3.13
CA PHE A 45 10.47 1.14 -3.06
C PHE A 45 10.78 -0.28 -3.52
N ASN A 46 11.92 -0.51 -4.18
CA ASN A 46 12.35 -1.85 -4.58
C ASN A 46 12.46 -2.82 -3.38
N GLN A 47 13.15 -2.40 -2.31
CA GLN A 47 13.33 -3.25 -1.13
C GLN A 47 12.02 -3.52 -0.37
N PRO A 48 11.16 -2.51 -0.07
CA PRO A 48 9.82 -2.75 0.47
C PRO A 48 8.95 -3.64 -0.41
N SER A 49 8.98 -3.49 -1.74
CA SER A 49 8.22 -4.35 -2.65
C SER A 49 8.63 -5.81 -2.52
N LYS A 50 9.93 -6.10 -2.39
CA LYS A 50 10.43 -7.45 -2.13
C LYS A 50 9.95 -7.99 -0.78
N LEU A 51 9.94 -7.16 0.27
CA LEU A 51 9.42 -7.55 1.57
C LEU A 51 7.95 -7.97 1.49
N LEU A 52 7.11 -7.21 0.79
CA LEU A 52 5.70 -7.55 0.59
C LEU A 52 5.55 -8.90 -0.16
N SER A 53 6.37 -9.15 -1.18
CA SER A 53 6.40 -10.44 -1.86
C SER A 53 6.78 -11.60 -0.93
N LEU A 54 7.79 -11.41 -0.09
CA LEU A 54 8.20 -12.43 0.88
C LEU A 54 7.11 -12.73 1.93
N LEU A 55 6.33 -11.73 2.34
CA LEU A 55 5.19 -11.95 3.24
C LEU A 55 4.11 -12.82 2.58
N MET A 56 3.81 -12.57 1.30
CA MET A 56 2.91 -13.42 0.52
C MET A 56 3.47 -14.84 0.36
N ASP A 57 4.77 -14.98 0.13
CA ASP A 57 5.43 -16.27 0.02
C ASP A 57 5.33 -17.08 1.32
N ILE A 58 5.48 -16.44 2.48
CA ILE A 58 5.31 -17.09 3.79
C ILE A 58 3.89 -17.66 3.93
N ASP A 59 2.84 -16.88 3.63
CA ASP A 59 1.45 -17.36 3.69
C ASP A 59 1.19 -18.52 2.72
N SER A 60 1.77 -18.45 1.53
CA SER A 60 1.72 -19.52 0.52
C SER A 60 2.39 -20.80 1.03
N LEU A 61 3.58 -20.69 1.62
CA LEU A 61 4.32 -21.81 2.19
C LEU A 61 3.60 -22.46 3.37
N LEU A 62 3.01 -21.65 4.26
CA LEU A 62 2.20 -22.15 5.37
C LEU A 62 0.97 -22.91 4.86
N THR A 63 0.28 -22.39 3.84
CA THR A 63 -0.87 -23.06 3.22
C THR A 63 -0.46 -24.38 2.57
N LYS A 64 0.67 -24.41 1.86
CA LYS A 64 1.24 -25.62 1.27
C LYS A 64 1.59 -26.67 2.33
N TRP A 65 2.21 -26.25 3.43
CA TRP A 65 2.50 -27.13 4.55
C TRP A 65 1.22 -27.76 5.12
N ARG A 66 0.16 -26.96 5.36
CA ARG A 66 -1.14 -27.47 5.84
C ARG A 66 -1.74 -28.48 4.86
N TYR A 67 -1.70 -28.19 3.56
CA TYR A 67 -2.21 -29.10 2.54
C TYR A 67 -1.44 -30.42 2.51
N ASN A 68 -0.11 -30.37 2.50
CA ASN A 68 0.73 -31.58 2.52
C ASN A 68 0.47 -32.41 3.79
N HIS A 69 0.29 -31.76 4.93
CA HIS A 69 -0.09 -32.41 6.18
C HIS A 69 -1.47 -33.08 6.08
N VAL A 70 -2.47 -32.42 5.49
CA VAL A 70 -3.80 -33.01 5.22
C VAL A 70 -3.69 -34.27 4.36
N MET A 71 -2.89 -34.22 3.27
CA MET A 71 -2.69 -35.37 2.38
C MET A 71 -2.01 -36.54 3.10
N MET A 72 -1.00 -36.27 3.92
CA MET A 72 -0.35 -37.29 4.74
C MET A 72 -1.33 -37.94 5.73
N VAL A 73 -2.13 -37.14 6.44
CA VAL A 73 -3.13 -37.64 7.40
C VAL A 73 -4.21 -38.46 6.70
N GLN A 74 -4.69 -38.02 5.53
CA GLN A 74 -5.65 -38.76 4.73
C GLN A 74 -5.11 -40.15 4.33
N ARG A 75 -3.82 -40.24 3.99
CA ARG A 75 -3.18 -41.52 3.66
C ARG A 75 -3.05 -42.45 4.87
N MET A 76 -2.77 -41.91 6.06
CA MET A 76 -2.54 -42.71 7.27
C MET A 76 -3.84 -43.20 7.92
N ILE A 77 -4.85 -42.33 8.02
CA ILE A 77 -6.06 -42.57 8.83
C ILE A 77 -7.32 -42.69 7.94
N GLY A 78 -7.25 -42.29 6.67
CA GLY A 78 -8.39 -42.27 5.77
C GLY A 78 -9.42 -41.22 6.20
N SER A 79 -10.69 -41.64 6.29
CA SER A 79 -11.81 -40.81 6.76
C SER A 79 -12.22 -41.08 8.21
N LYS A 80 -11.38 -41.78 8.99
CA LYS A 80 -11.68 -42.08 10.39
C LYS A 80 -11.54 -40.81 11.26
N VAL A 81 -12.32 -40.77 12.34
CA VAL A 81 -12.25 -39.73 13.39
C VAL A 81 -10.86 -39.77 14.01
N GLY A 82 -10.26 -38.59 14.18
CA GLY A 82 -8.91 -38.46 14.75
C GLY A 82 -8.91 -38.77 16.26
N THR A 83 -7.74 -39.13 16.78
CA THR A 83 -7.55 -39.42 18.22
C THR A 83 -7.85 -38.22 19.13
N GLY A 84 -7.84 -37.00 18.58
CA GLY A 84 -8.24 -35.77 19.28
C GLY A 84 -9.74 -35.44 19.23
N GLY A 85 -10.60 -36.37 18.80
CA GLY A 85 -12.06 -36.19 18.76
C GLY A 85 -12.60 -35.34 17.61
N SER A 86 -11.72 -34.75 16.77
CA SER A 86 -12.13 -34.07 15.54
C SER A 86 -12.43 -35.07 14.43
N SER A 87 -13.16 -34.63 13.39
CA SER A 87 -13.35 -35.39 12.14
C SER A 87 -12.05 -35.66 11.36
N GLY A 88 -10.88 -35.36 11.95
CA GLY A 88 -9.55 -35.68 11.46
C GLY A 88 -9.26 -34.94 10.16
N TYR A 89 -9.35 -35.68 9.06
CA TYR A 89 -9.15 -35.17 7.71
C TYR A 89 -10.03 -33.96 7.39
N GLN A 90 -11.33 -34.01 7.70
CA GLN A 90 -12.27 -32.96 7.28
C GLN A 90 -12.01 -31.64 8.03
N TYR A 91 -11.67 -31.71 9.32
CA TYR A 91 -11.23 -30.55 10.09
C TYR A 91 -9.96 -29.95 9.49
N LEU A 92 -8.90 -30.75 9.29
CA LEU A 92 -7.64 -30.25 8.74
C LEU A 92 -7.82 -29.65 7.34
N ARG A 93 -8.66 -30.26 6.49
CA ARG A 93 -9.00 -29.70 5.18
C ARG A 93 -9.66 -28.32 5.28
N SER A 94 -10.53 -28.10 6.28
CA SER A 94 -11.14 -26.78 6.52
C SER A 94 -10.13 -25.71 6.92
N THR A 95 -8.95 -26.10 7.41
CA THR A 95 -7.86 -25.18 7.77
C THR A 95 -7.03 -24.69 6.57
N VAL A 96 -7.19 -25.33 5.40
CA VAL A 96 -6.61 -24.91 4.12
C VAL A 96 -7.61 -23.97 3.43
N SER A 97 -7.83 -22.82 4.04
CA SER A 97 -8.79 -21.81 3.58
C SER A 97 -8.20 -20.42 3.74
N ASP A 98 -8.62 -19.48 2.89
CA ASP A 98 -8.17 -18.08 2.90
C ASP A 98 -8.42 -17.38 4.24
N ARG A 99 -9.35 -17.90 5.05
CA ARG A 99 -9.58 -17.45 6.44
C ARG A 99 -8.32 -17.48 7.32
N TYR A 100 -7.35 -18.34 7.00
CA TYR A 100 -6.11 -18.49 7.75
C TYR A 100 -4.92 -17.75 7.13
N LYS A 101 -5.09 -17.12 5.97
CA LYS A 101 -4.06 -16.24 5.39
C LYS A 101 -4.09 -14.92 6.14
N VAL A 102 -2.93 -14.49 6.63
CA VAL A 102 -2.82 -13.24 7.40
C VAL A 102 -2.76 -12.05 6.45
N PHE A 103 -2.02 -12.18 5.36
CA PHE A 103 -1.75 -11.15 4.37
C PHE A 103 -2.62 -11.29 3.11
N LEU A 104 -3.88 -11.72 3.27
CA LEU A 104 -4.82 -11.88 2.16
C LEU A 104 -4.96 -10.60 1.32
N ASP A 105 -4.93 -9.44 1.98
CA ASP A 105 -5.01 -8.14 1.32
C ASP A 105 -3.86 -7.88 0.35
N LEU A 106 -2.66 -8.39 0.63
CA LEU A 106 -1.52 -8.23 -0.28
C LEU A 106 -1.75 -8.97 -1.60
N PHE A 107 -2.34 -10.16 -1.55
CA PHE A 107 -2.74 -10.89 -2.77
C PHE A 107 -3.80 -10.12 -3.57
N ASN A 108 -4.75 -9.50 -2.88
CA ASN A 108 -5.81 -8.70 -3.49
C ASN A 108 -5.31 -7.41 -4.13
N THR A 109 -4.12 -6.93 -3.77
CA THR A 109 -3.45 -5.77 -4.41
C THR A 109 -3.34 -5.95 -5.92
N SER A 110 -3.16 -7.19 -6.40
CA SER A 110 -3.07 -7.50 -7.83
C SER A 110 -4.31 -7.08 -8.63
N THR A 111 -5.48 -7.03 -7.99
CA THR A 111 -6.74 -6.56 -8.57
C THR A 111 -6.68 -5.09 -8.99
N TYR A 112 -5.81 -4.30 -8.37
CA TYR A 112 -5.71 -2.85 -8.53
C TYR A 112 -4.51 -2.41 -9.39
N LEU A 113 -3.84 -3.37 -10.04
CA LEU A 113 -2.75 -3.07 -10.97
C LEU A 113 -3.33 -2.44 -12.25
N ILE A 114 -2.84 -1.25 -12.56
CA ILE A 114 -3.17 -0.51 -13.79
C ILE A 114 -1.99 -0.53 -14.76
N PRO A 115 -2.23 -0.42 -16.08
CA PRO A 115 -1.14 -0.31 -17.04
C PRO A 115 -0.24 0.90 -16.73
N ARG A 116 1.07 0.77 -16.98
CA ARG A 116 2.08 1.80 -16.66
C ARG A 116 1.76 3.19 -17.24
N ALA A 117 1.06 3.25 -18.37
CA ALA A 117 0.67 4.51 -19.02
C ALA A 117 -0.31 5.36 -18.18
N TYR A 118 -1.11 4.73 -17.33
CA TYR A 118 -2.09 5.43 -16.47
C TYR A 118 -1.54 5.78 -15.08
N ILE A 119 -0.29 5.39 -14.78
CA ILE A 119 0.33 5.70 -13.50
C ILE A 119 0.78 7.18 -13.54
N PRO A 120 0.37 8.01 -12.57
CA PRO A 120 0.74 9.41 -12.57
C PRO A 120 2.27 9.57 -12.46
N PRO A 121 2.90 10.41 -13.29
CA PRO A 121 4.33 10.61 -13.24
C PRO A 121 4.74 11.32 -11.94
N LEU A 122 5.83 10.85 -11.32
CA LEU A 122 6.38 11.47 -10.11
C LEU A 122 7.01 12.83 -10.41
N THR A 123 6.71 13.84 -9.60
CA THR A 123 7.34 15.17 -9.68
C THR A 123 8.84 15.12 -9.35
N ARG A 124 9.62 16.14 -9.75
CA ARG A 124 11.06 16.21 -9.47
C ARG A 124 11.36 16.13 -7.96
N SER A 125 10.53 16.79 -7.15
CA SER A 125 10.65 16.74 -5.67
C SER A 125 10.42 15.32 -5.12
N MET A 126 9.37 14.64 -5.58
CA MET A 126 9.06 13.26 -5.16
C MET A 126 10.14 12.26 -5.59
N LYS A 127 10.65 12.38 -6.83
CA LYS A 127 11.77 11.54 -7.32
C LYS A 127 13.02 11.72 -6.47
N ARG A 128 13.33 12.95 -6.05
CA ARG A 128 14.46 13.25 -5.16
C ARG A 128 14.23 12.65 -3.76
N GLN A 129 13.02 12.68 -3.23
CA GLN A 129 12.71 12.00 -1.97
C GLN A 129 12.80 10.47 -2.08
N LEU A 130 12.54 9.91 -3.27
CA LEU A 130 12.57 8.47 -3.55
C LEU A 130 13.93 7.95 -4.03
N SER A 131 14.92 8.83 -4.21
CA SER A 131 16.29 8.44 -4.50
C SER A 131 16.96 7.92 -3.22
N ILE A 132 17.89 6.97 -3.37
CA ILE A 132 18.73 6.46 -2.28
C ILE A 132 19.88 7.42 -1.92
N LEU A 133 20.08 8.45 -2.75
CA LEU A 133 21.04 9.53 -2.52
C LEU A 133 20.37 10.59 -1.65
N CYS A 134 20.30 10.35 -0.35
CA CYS A 134 19.87 11.38 0.60
C CYS A 134 21.01 12.38 0.82
N HIS A 135 20.85 13.59 0.28
CA HIS A 135 21.38 14.86 0.80
C HIS A 135 22.81 14.86 1.35
N ASP A 136 23.80 14.68 0.49
CA ASP A 136 24.94 15.58 0.62
C ASP A 136 24.44 16.97 0.22
N HIS A 137 24.64 17.94 1.10
CA HIS A 137 24.53 19.35 0.76
C HIS A 137 25.30 19.59 -0.54
N ILE A 138 24.60 19.89 -1.64
CA ILE A 138 25.24 20.53 -2.79
C ILE A 138 25.18 22.03 -2.47
N PRO A 139 26.31 22.70 -2.15
CA PRO A 139 26.32 24.14 -2.07
C PRO A 139 26.17 24.66 -3.50
N GLY A 140 25.01 25.25 -3.83
CA GLY A 140 24.86 26.04 -5.07
C GLY A 140 23.65 25.78 -5.96
N GLU A 141 22.45 25.52 -5.44
CA GLU A 141 21.22 25.86 -6.17
C GLU A 141 20.49 27.02 -5.46
N SER A 142 21.09 28.20 -5.57
CA SER A 142 20.38 29.47 -5.54
C SER A 142 20.29 29.98 -6.98
N SER A 143 19.12 30.52 -7.35
CA SER A 143 18.75 31.13 -8.65
C SER A 143 18.50 30.07 -9.74
N GLU A 144 17.40 30.03 -10.49
CA GLU A 144 16.64 31.12 -11.11
C GLU A 144 15.17 30.69 -11.32
N GLU A 145 14.22 31.38 -10.69
CA GLU A 145 12.87 31.57 -11.25
C GLU A 145 12.70 33.08 -11.38
N GLU A 146 13.34 33.67 -12.40
CA GLU A 146 12.95 34.98 -12.92
C GLU A 146 11.80 34.76 -13.91
N ASP A 147 10.56 34.88 -13.44
CA ASP A 147 9.41 35.10 -14.33
C ASP A 147 9.38 36.58 -14.71
N ASN A 148 10.12 36.90 -15.78
CA ASN A 148 10.21 38.23 -16.36
C ASN A 148 8.99 38.48 -17.25
N THR A 149 7.93 39.07 -16.70
CA THR A 149 6.94 39.84 -17.47
C THR A 149 7.06 41.32 -17.11
N ASN A 150 7.86 42.02 -17.92
CA ASN A 150 7.99 43.47 -17.87
C ASN A 150 6.70 44.16 -18.32
N GLY A 151 6.23 45.12 -17.53
CA GLY A 151 5.15 46.04 -17.86
C GLY A 151 5.20 47.27 -16.96
N SER A 152 5.95 48.27 -17.41
CA SER A 152 6.34 49.53 -16.75
C SER A 152 5.19 50.38 -16.19
N GLY A 153 5.47 51.13 -15.13
CA GLY A 153 4.67 52.27 -14.69
C GLY A 153 4.98 52.70 -13.25
N GLU A 154 5.89 53.66 -13.10
CA GLU A 154 6.09 54.45 -11.86
C GLU A 154 4.78 55.10 -11.39
N VAL A 155 4.63 55.30 -10.07
CA VAL A 155 4.50 56.62 -9.40
C VAL A 155 4.20 56.42 -7.90
N ASN A 156 4.84 57.29 -7.11
CA ASN A 156 4.90 57.40 -5.65
C ASN A 156 3.55 57.67 -4.95
N ASN A 157 3.40 57.26 -3.68
CA ASN A 157 3.35 58.16 -2.50
C ASN A 157 2.73 57.51 -1.26
N GLU A 158 3.39 57.79 -0.13
CA GLU A 158 2.89 58.19 1.21
C GLU A 158 1.81 57.38 1.97
N ASP A 159 2.13 57.28 3.28
CA ASP A 159 1.26 57.26 4.47
C ASP A 159 0.52 55.99 4.94
N GLY A 160 0.84 55.63 6.19
CA GLY A 160 -0.21 55.54 7.22
C GLY A 160 -0.64 54.16 7.71
N ASN A 161 -0.19 53.84 8.94
CA ASN A 161 -1.00 53.38 10.07
C ASN A 161 -1.64 51.97 10.11
N GLY A 162 -1.42 51.27 11.25
CA GLY A 162 -2.25 50.19 11.81
C GLY A 162 -2.28 48.88 10.99
N GLU A 163 -2.39 47.67 11.53
CA GLU A 163 -2.84 47.20 12.82
C GLU A 163 -2.43 45.71 12.90
N LYS A 164 -1.92 45.28 14.06
CA LYS A 164 -1.70 43.85 14.33
C LYS A 164 -3.05 43.14 14.38
N VAL A 165 -3.22 42.08 13.61
CA VAL A 165 -4.25 41.08 13.91
C VAL A 165 -3.63 39.68 13.89
N LYS A 166 -3.64 39.09 15.08
CA LYS A 166 -3.25 37.73 15.43
C LYS A 166 -4.52 36.89 15.47
N PHE A 167 -4.58 35.74 14.80
CA PHE A 167 -5.57 34.70 15.13
C PHE A 167 -4.96 33.31 14.96
N GLU A 168 -4.66 32.68 16.10
CA GLU A 168 -4.94 31.26 16.35
C GLU A 168 -6.47 31.09 16.38
N ILE A 169 -7.00 30.04 15.75
CA ILE A 169 -7.49 28.77 16.34
C ILE A 169 -7.46 27.73 15.22
#